data_AF-A0A8G1A2M4-F1
#
_entry.id   AF-A0A8G1A2M4-F1
#
_cell.length_a   1.000
_cell.length_b   1.000
_cell.length_c   1.000
_cell.angle_alpha   90.00
_cell.angle_beta   90.00
_cell.angle_gamma   90.00
#
_symmetry.space_group_name_H-M   'P 1'
#
loop_
_entity.id
_entity.type
_entity.pdbx_description
1 polymer ?
#
loop_
_entity_poly.entity_id
_entity_poly.type
_entity_poly.pdbx_seq_one_letter_code
_entity_poly.pdbx_strand_id
1 'polypeptide(L)'
;MGGDAVKGDEHISISLATAATVLAPLLFTIPPEWAVAALFGVFIGALAPDADANDSAIFHTRMPGKHRRRVYFLPFFGYGIKYLVYYPISLPFILLLGERGMPRHRGALHSGIGVFLMTLVVGFYAWLIGTAVLGFPWNETVQAFLFGLFGGAVCHLLEDSCTKSGVAWLFPFSEHRTRGRIVTGNDDRRPTAYVLVMGVGAAGIFAACAMGMVPAEFVPWSGAALAVALWGVFLIVSRFGW
;
A
#
# COMPACT_ATOMS: atom_id res chain seq x y z
N MET A 1 3.48 23.22 11.28
CA MET A 1 3.90 21.83 11.52
C MET A 1 2.68 20.91 11.51
N GLY A 2 2.14 20.60 10.33
CA GLY A 2 0.91 19.81 10.17
C GLY A 2 0.82 19.07 8.83
N GLY A 3 1.97 18.69 8.24
CA GLY A 3 2.05 18.18 6.88
C GLY A 3 1.95 16.66 6.72
N ASP A 4 2.22 15.87 7.77
CA ASP A 4 2.36 14.41 7.63
C ASP A 4 1.06 13.64 7.95
N ALA A 5 0.16 14.33 8.64
CA ALA A 5 -1.23 13.97 8.92
C ALA A 5 -2.07 13.64 7.68
N VAL A 6 -1.99 14.54 6.70
CA VAL A 6 -2.76 14.48 5.46
C VAL A 6 -2.29 13.31 4.60
N LYS A 7 -1.02 12.92 4.72
CA LYS A 7 -0.39 11.88 3.88
C LYS A 7 -0.87 10.47 4.25
N GLY A 8 -0.91 10.13 5.54
CA GLY A 8 -1.32 8.78 5.98
C GLY A 8 -2.76 8.43 5.59
N ASP A 9 -3.68 9.37 5.75
CA ASP A 9 -5.09 9.20 5.37
C ASP A 9 -5.25 9.11 3.83
N GLU A 10 -4.47 9.87 3.07
CA GLU A 10 -4.42 9.79 1.60
C GLU A 10 -3.91 8.41 1.14
N HIS A 11 -2.80 7.92 1.71
CA HIS A 11 -2.25 6.59 1.45
C HIS A 11 -3.26 5.47 1.67
N ILE A 12 -3.96 5.50 2.81
CA ILE A 12 -4.99 4.50 3.13
C ILE A 12 -6.15 4.61 2.14
N SER A 13 -6.67 5.81 1.91
CA SER A 13 -7.89 6.00 1.10
C SER A 13 -7.67 5.61 -0.37
N ILE A 14 -6.54 6.00 -0.98
CA ILE A 14 -6.19 5.60 -2.35
C ILE A 14 -5.97 4.09 -2.45
N SER A 15 -5.26 3.51 -1.49
CA SER A 15 -4.98 2.06 -1.48
C SER A 15 -6.26 1.24 -1.32
N LEU A 16 -7.15 1.62 -0.41
CA LEU A 16 -8.44 0.95 -0.22
C LEU A 16 -9.39 1.13 -1.41
N ALA A 17 -9.42 2.31 -2.05
CA ALA A 17 -10.22 2.53 -3.25
C ALA A 17 -9.69 1.69 -4.44
N THR A 18 -8.36 1.56 -4.57
CA THR A 18 -7.74 0.65 -5.53
C THR A 18 -8.13 -0.79 -5.24
N ALA A 19 -8.01 -1.23 -3.98
CA ALA A 19 -8.38 -2.58 -3.58
C ALA A 19 -9.86 -2.88 -3.81
N ALA A 20 -10.76 -1.93 -3.51
CA ALA A 20 -12.19 -2.06 -3.81
C ALA A 20 -12.44 -2.26 -5.30
N THR A 21 -11.72 -1.54 -6.17
CA THR A 21 -11.82 -1.68 -7.62
C THR A 21 -11.37 -3.06 -8.09
N VAL A 22 -10.25 -3.56 -7.55
CA VAL A 22 -9.72 -4.88 -7.88
C VAL A 22 -10.62 -6.01 -7.37
N LEU A 23 -11.10 -5.90 -6.13
CA LEU A 23 -11.88 -6.95 -5.46
C LEU A 23 -13.36 -6.96 -5.89
N ALA A 24 -13.92 -5.83 -6.34
CA ALA A 24 -15.32 -5.70 -6.73
C ALA A 24 -15.86 -6.87 -7.57
N PRO A 25 -15.26 -7.25 -8.72
CA PRO A 25 -15.76 -8.37 -9.51
C PRO A 25 -15.53 -9.74 -8.85
N LEU A 26 -14.55 -9.84 -7.95
CA LEU A 26 -14.20 -11.09 -7.27
C LEU A 26 -15.12 -11.41 -6.10
N LEU A 27 -15.87 -10.43 -5.57
CA LEU A 27 -16.78 -10.62 -4.44
C LEU A 27 -17.89 -11.66 -4.70
N PHE A 28 -18.17 -11.96 -5.97
CA PHE A 28 -19.13 -13.01 -6.36
C PHE A 28 -18.53 -14.42 -6.31
N THR A 29 -17.21 -14.56 -6.26
CA THR A 29 -16.51 -15.82 -6.44
C THR A 29 -15.59 -16.19 -5.29
N ILE A 30 -15.09 -15.21 -4.52
CA ILE A 30 -14.18 -15.47 -3.40
C ILE A 30 -14.94 -15.50 -2.07
N PRO A 31 -14.48 -16.30 -1.10
CA PRO A 31 -15.00 -16.26 0.26
C PRO A 31 -14.87 -14.86 0.89
N PRO A 32 -15.87 -14.38 1.66
CA PRO A 32 -15.81 -13.06 2.30
C PRO A 32 -14.59 -12.85 3.20
N GLU A 33 -14.12 -13.91 3.88
CA GLU A 33 -12.93 -13.87 4.73
C GLU A 33 -11.65 -13.53 3.95
N TRP A 34 -11.54 -13.92 2.67
CA TRP A 34 -10.38 -13.57 1.84
C TRP A 34 -10.42 -12.09 1.47
N ALA A 35 -11.60 -11.56 1.15
CA ALA A 35 -11.78 -10.14 0.87
C ALA A 35 -11.44 -9.28 2.10
N VAL A 36 -11.92 -9.67 3.29
CA VAL A 36 -11.60 -8.99 4.55
C VAL A 36 -10.10 -9.05 4.85
N ALA A 37 -9.48 -10.23 4.71
CA ALA A 37 -8.05 -10.39 4.92
C ALA A 37 -7.22 -9.55 3.95
N ALA A 38 -7.59 -9.51 2.67
CA ALA A 38 -6.95 -8.69 1.66
C ALA A 38 -7.07 -7.18 1.98
N LEU A 39 -8.26 -6.70 2.33
CA LEU A 39 -8.46 -5.29 2.71
C LEU A 39 -7.68 -4.91 3.98
N PHE A 40 -7.62 -5.82 4.96
CA PHE A 40 -6.80 -5.61 6.16
C PHE A 40 -5.30 -5.57 5.80
N GLY A 41 -4.85 -6.46 4.92
CA GLY A 41 -3.51 -6.42 4.36
C GLY A 41 -3.22 -5.07 3.69
N VAL A 42 -4.11 -4.61 2.81
CA VAL A 42 -3.97 -3.32 2.09
C VAL A 42 -3.85 -2.16 3.08
N PHE A 43 -4.68 -2.14 4.12
CA PHE A 43 -4.62 -1.11 5.15
C PHE A 43 -3.24 -1.04 5.84
N ILE A 44 -2.70 -2.20 6.27
CA ILE A 44 -1.37 -2.24 6.89
C ILE A 44 -0.29 -1.90 5.85
N GLY A 45 -0.41 -2.43 4.64
CA GLY A 45 0.55 -2.24 3.55
C GLY A 45 0.67 -0.78 3.13
N ALA A 46 -0.45 -0.06 3.08
CA ALA A 46 -0.49 1.36 2.73
C ALA A 46 0.28 2.25 3.73
N LEU A 47 0.48 1.77 4.97
CA LEU A 47 1.19 2.49 6.03
C LEU A 47 2.61 1.94 6.28
N ALA A 48 2.88 0.72 5.84
CA ALA A 48 4.12 0.04 6.19
C ALA A 48 5.39 0.74 5.67
N PRO A 49 5.43 1.31 4.45
CA PRO A 49 6.60 2.06 3.97
C PRO A 49 7.03 3.20 4.88
N ASP A 50 6.07 3.90 5.46
CA ASP A 50 6.27 5.04 6.37
C ASP A 50 6.90 4.66 7.72
N ALA A 51 7.03 3.36 8.04
CA ALA A 51 7.70 2.92 9.26
C ALA A 51 9.22 3.25 9.28
N ASP A 52 9.79 3.69 8.15
CA ASP A 52 11.17 4.20 8.08
C ASP A 52 11.33 5.67 8.53
N ALA A 53 10.22 6.36 8.80
CA ALA A 53 10.15 7.76 9.22
C ALA A 53 9.58 7.88 10.65
N ASN A 54 10.38 8.37 11.61
CA ASN A 54 10.00 8.39 13.04
C ASN A 54 8.81 9.31 13.38
N ASP A 55 8.45 10.21 12.48
CA ASP A 55 7.37 11.19 12.56
C ASP A 55 6.11 10.78 11.81
N SER A 56 6.07 9.57 11.24
CA SER A 56 4.93 9.11 10.47
C SER A 56 3.73 8.72 11.33
N ALA A 57 2.55 8.76 10.71
CA ALA A 57 1.26 8.51 11.37
C ALA A 57 1.18 7.12 12.05
N ILE A 58 1.96 6.13 11.59
CA ILE A 58 1.97 4.77 12.13
C ILE A 58 2.53 4.71 13.57
N PHE A 59 3.35 5.69 13.98
CA PHE A 59 3.93 5.73 15.34
C PHE A 59 3.05 6.46 16.36
N HIS A 60 1.92 7.03 15.93
CA HIS A 60 1.09 7.88 16.77
C HIS A 60 -0.32 7.29 16.96
N THR A 61 -0.82 7.30 18.20
CA THR A 61 -2.19 6.82 18.53
C THR A 61 -3.28 7.75 18.02
N ARG A 62 -2.92 8.90 17.48
CA ARG A 62 -3.82 9.89 16.89
C ARG A 62 -3.45 10.03 15.43
N MET A 63 -4.34 9.60 14.53
CA MET A 63 -4.28 10.04 13.15
C MET A 63 -4.54 11.56 13.15
N PRO A 64 -3.59 12.39 12.67
CA PRO A 64 -3.84 13.81 12.61
C PRO A 64 -4.67 14.12 11.36
N GLY A 65 -5.69 14.96 11.50
CA GLY A 65 -6.70 15.25 10.49
C GLY A 65 -7.85 16.07 11.09
N LYS A 66 -8.81 16.51 10.26
CA LYS A 66 -9.97 17.34 10.69
C LYS A 66 -10.85 16.64 11.72
N HIS A 67 -10.81 15.31 11.74
CA HIS A 67 -11.43 14.45 12.75
C HIS A 67 -10.35 13.61 13.44
N ARG A 68 -9.84 14.08 14.58
CA ARG A 68 -8.84 13.38 15.41
C ARG A 68 -9.39 12.05 15.95
N ARG A 69 -9.32 10.98 15.17
CA ARG A 69 -9.69 9.63 15.61
C ARG A 69 -8.48 8.96 16.27
N ARG A 70 -8.70 8.33 17.42
CA ARG A 70 -7.67 7.56 18.10
C ARG A 70 -7.66 6.14 17.57
N VAL A 71 -6.51 5.68 17.11
CA VAL A 71 -6.29 4.31 16.65
C VAL A 71 -5.14 3.74 17.46
N TYR A 72 -5.49 3.04 18.53
CA TYR A 72 -4.52 2.62 19.55
C TYR A 72 -3.56 1.52 19.07
N PHE A 73 -3.93 0.76 18.04
CA PHE A 73 -3.12 -0.35 17.54
C PHE A 73 -2.06 0.07 16.51
N LEU A 74 -2.13 1.27 15.93
CA LEU A 74 -1.17 1.72 14.91
C LEU A 74 0.29 1.64 15.39
N PRO A 75 0.65 2.17 16.59
CA PRO A 75 2.03 2.11 17.05
C PRO A 75 2.57 0.69 17.21
N PHE A 76 1.70 -0.28 17.54
CA PHE A 76 2.11 -1.68 17.61
C PHE A 76 2.60 -2.18 16.25
N PHE A 77 1.84 -1.90 15.18
CA PHE A 77 2.27 -2.22 13.82
C PHE A 77 3.48 -1.40 13.37
N GLY A 78 3.53 -0.10 13.70
CA GLY A 78 4.66 0.76 13.35
C GLY A 78 5.98 0.27 13.93
N TYR A 79 6.02 0.02 15.24
CA TYR A 79 7.22 -0.52 15.88
C TYR A 79 7.51 -1.96 15.47
N GLY A 80 6.48 -2.79 15.26
CA GLY A 80 6.63 -4.13 14.72
C GLY A 80 7.32 -4.13 13.35
N ILE A 81 6.81 -3.34 12.40
CA ILE A 81 7.40 -3.21 11.06
C ILE A 81 8.82 -2.64 11.16
N LYS A 82 9.04 -1.58 11.96
CA LYS A 82 10.36 -0.96 12.08
C LYS A 82 11.42 -1.93 12.61
N TYR A 83 11.14 -2.61 13.72
CA TYR A 83 12.16 -3.42 14.39
C TYR A 83 12.25 -4.85 13.88
N LEU A 84 11.13 -5.45 13.48
CA LEU A 84 11.10 -6.84 13.01
C LEU A 84 11.24 -6.95 11.50
N VAL A 85 11.00 -5.87 10.74
CA VAL A 85 11.02 -5.95 9.26
C VAL A 85 12.05 -5.01 8.65
N TYR A 86 11.96 -3.70 8.92
CA TYR A 86 12.83 -2.71 8.30
C TYR A 86 14.31 -2.91 8.63
N TYR A 87 14.67 -3.03 9.91
CA TYR A 87 16.07 -3.23 10.28
C TYR A 87 16.64 -4.56 9.79
N PRO A 88 15.93 -5.71 9.90
CA PRO A 88 16.39 -6.97 9.31
C PRO A 88 16.60 -6.89 7.79
N ILE A 89 15.71 -6.21 7.06
CA ILE A 89 15.88 -5.99 5.61
C ILE A 89 17.08 -5.07 5.31
N SER A 90 17.31 -4.07 6.14
CA SER A 90 18.41 -3.13 5.95
C SER A 90 19.77 -3.76 6.20
N LEU A 91 19.87 -4.76 7.09
CA LEU A 91 21.14 -5.35 7.52
C LEU A 91 21.96 -5.94 6.34
N PRO A 92 21.39 -6.79 5.45
CA PRO A 92 22.12 -7.24 4.26
C PRO A 92 22.58 -6.09 3.36
N PHE A 93 21.77 -5.03 3.20
CA PHE A 93 22.16 -3.88 2.39
C PHE A 93 23.30 -3.07 3.03
N ILE A 94 23.32 -2.92 4.35
CA ILE A 94 24.44 -2.29 5.07
C ILE A 94 25.71 -3.12 4.85
N LEU A 95 25.63 -4.44 4.99
CA LEU A 95 26.77 -5.35 4.84
C LEU A 95 27.34 -5.34 3.41
N LEU A 96 26.46 -5.27 2.40
CA LEU A 96 26.87 -5.34 0.99
C LEU A 96 27.21 -3.98 0.36
N LEU A 97 26.57 -2.89 0.82
CA LEU A 97 26.62 -1.57 0.18
C LEU A 97 27.14 -0.45 1.11
N GLY A 98 27.49 -0.77 2.34
CA GLY A 98 28.02 0.18 3.33
C GLY A 98 27.04 1.32 3.62
N GLU A 99 27.53 2.56 3.57
CA GLU A 99 26.75 3.76 3.88
C GLU A 99 25.49 3.95 3.01
N ARG A 100 25.48 3.39 1.78
CA ARG A 100 24.33 3.45 0.88
C ARG A 100 23.16 2.57 1.36
N GLY A 101 23.47 1.49 2.08
CA GLY A 101 22.48 0.59 2.67
C GLY A 101 21.95 1.04 4.03
N MET A 102 22.49 2.15 4.59
CA MET A 102 22.09 2.62 5.90
C MET A 102 20.62 3.06 5.94
N PRO A 103 19.89 2.76 7.04
CA PRO A 103 18.54 3.24 7.26
C PRO A 103 18.44 4.76 7.11
N ARG A 104 17.54 5.21 6.25
CA ARG A 104 17.27 6.63 5.96
C ARG A 104 15.77 6.84 5.79
N HIS A 105 15.32 8.08 5.95
CA HIS A 105 13.96 8.49 5.63
C HIS A 105 13.71 8.32 4.13
N ARG A 106 12.69 7.55 3.73
CA ARG A 106 12.50 7.05 2.35
C ARG A 106 13.65 6.16 1.86
N GLY A 107 14.00 5.18 2.70
CA GLY A 107 15.06 4.21 2.48
C GLY A 107 14.54 2.93 1.82
N ALA A 108 14.96 1.77 2.33
CA ALA A 108 14.62 0.48 1.72
C ALA A 108 13.10 0.25 1.60
N LEU A 109 12.29 0.60 2.61
CA LEU A 109 10.85 0.37 2.55
C LEU A 109 10.11 1.25 1.54
N HIS A 110 10.71 2.36 1.11
CA HIS A 110 10.23 3.19 -0.01
C HIS A 110 10.89 2.79 -1.34
N SER A 111 11.08 1.48 -1.56
CA SER A 111 11.53 0.92 -2.83
C SER A 111 10.74 -0.35 -3.15
N GLY A 112 10.62 -0.68 -4.44
CA GLY A 112 9.93 -1.90 -4.85
C GLY A 112 10.60 -3.15 -4.28
N ILE A 113 11.93 -3.12 -4.15
CA ILE A 113 12.72 -4.21 -3.56
C ILE A 113 12.39 -4.35 -2.07
N GLY A 114 12.36 -3.25 -1.31
CA GLY A 114 12.05 -3.33 0.10
C GLY A 114 10.60 -3.70 0.37
N VAL A 115 9.64 -3.25 -0.45
CA VAL A 115 8.24 -3.71 -0.37
C VAL A 115 8.13 -5.21 -0.58
N PHE A 116 8.80 -5.75 -1.60
CA PHE A 116 8.81 -7.19 -1.85
C PHE A 116 9.43 -7.97 -0.68
N LEU A 117 10.61 -7.54 -0.21
CA LEU A 117 11.28 -8.17 0.93
C LEU A 117 10.45 -8.07 2.22
N MET A 118 9.78 -6.94 2.46
CA MET A 118 8.88 -6.73 3.59
C MET A 118 7.75 -7.76 3.57
N THR A 119 7.09 -7.94 2.43
CA THR A 119 6.03 -8.96 2.29
C THR A 119 6.58 -10.36 2.56
N LEU A 120 7.77 -10.70 2.05
CA LEU A 120 8.39 -12.01 2.30
C LEU A 120 8.73 -12.22 3.78
N VAL A 121 9.30 -11.22 4.46
CA VAL A 121 9.65 -11.30 5.88
C VAL A 121 8.40 -11.45 6.74
N VAL A 122 7.35 -10.67 6.47
CA VAL A 122 6.06 -10.80 7.16
C VAL A 122 5.43 -12.17 6.91
N GLY A 123 5.47 -12.66 5.66
CA GLY A 123 5.00 -14.00 5.31
C GLY A 123 5.77 -15.11 6.03
N PHE A 124 7.10 -14.98 6.11
CA PHE A 124 7.95 -15.90 6.86
C PHE A 124 7.59 -15.92 8.35
N TYR A 125 7.37 -14.75 8.99
CA TYR A 125 6.92 -14.71 10.38
C TYR A 125 5.54 -15.30 10.59
N ALA A 126 4.60 -15.02 9.68
CA ALA A 126 3.27 -15.62 9.73
C ALA A 126 3.33 -17.15 9.65
N TRP A 127 4.18 -17.68 8.76
CA TRP A 127 4.39 -19.13 8.62
C TRP A 127 5.09 -19.73 9.85
N LEU A 128 6.18 -19.12 10.31
CA LEU A 128 6.96 -19.61 11.44
C LEU A 128 6.12 -19.64 12.72
N ILE A 129 5.46 -18.52 13.04
CA ILE A 129 4.69 -18.41 14.27
C ILE A 129 3.37 -19.17 14.14
N GLY A 130 2.60 -18.90 13.08
CA GLY A 130 1.28 -19.49 12.89
C GLY A 130 1.35 -20.99 12.64
N THR A 131 2.13 -21.41 11.65
CA THR A 131 2.18 -22.81 11.23
C THR A 131 3.17 -23.63 12.02
N ALA A 132 4.43 -23.20 12.11
CA ALA A 132 5.46 -24.04 12.72
C ALA A 132 5.38 -24.09 14.26
N VAL A 133 5.00 -22.99 14.92
CA VAL A 133 4.91 -22.92 16.39
C VAL A 133 3.51 -23.22 16.91
N LEU A 134 2.47 -22.60 16.33
CA LEU A 134 1.09 -22.73 16.83
C LEU A 134 0.27 -23.82 16.14
N GLY A 135 0.78 -24.42 15.06
CA GLY A 135 0.11 -25.51 14.34
C GLY A 135 -1.08 -25.06 13.47
N PHE A 136 -1.25 -23.76 13.21
CA PHE A 136 -2.29 -23.28 12.30
C PHE A 136 -1.90 -23.53 10.84
N PRO A 137 -2.78 -24.13 10.03
CA PRO A 137 -2.46 -24.41 8.64
C PRO A 137 -2.26 -23.11 7.85
N TRP A 138 -1.24 -23.11 6.99
CA TRP A 138 -1.08 -22.08 5.99
C TRP A 138 -2.22 -22.19 4.97
N ASN A 139 -3.03 -21.14 4.82
CA ASN A 139 -4.23 -21.16 3.99
C ASN A 139 -4.32 -19.92 3.10
N GLU A 140 -5.33 -19.90 2.25
CA GLU A 140 -5.60 -18.85 1.27
C GLU A 140 -5.94 -17.51 1.92
N THR A 141 -6.49 -17.51 3.14
CA THR A 141 -6.75 -16.27 3.90
C THR A 141 -5.45 -15.54 4.26
N VAL A 142 -4.42 -16.28 4.68
CA VAL A 142 -3.09 -15.70 4.94
C VAL A 142 -2.46 -15.20 3.63
N GLN A 143 -2.63 -15.93 2.54
CA GLN A 143 -2.15 -15.49 1.21
C GLN A 143 -2.87 -14.21 0.76
N ALA A 144 -4.19 -14.14 0.91
CA ALA A 144 -4.99 -12.96 0.60
C ALA A 144 -4.53 -11.74 1.41
N PHE A 145 -4.25 -11.92 2.72
CA PHE A 145 -3.64 -10.89 3.54
C PHE A 145 -2.29 -10.42 3.00
N LEU A 146 -1.38 -11.34 2.62
CA LEU A 146 -0.06 -10.97 2.10
C LEU A 146 -0.12 -10.29 0.73
N PHE A 147 -1.01 -10.73 -0.16
CA PHE A 147 -1.28 -10.04 -1.42
C PHE A 147 -1.86 -8.65 -1.17
N GLY A 148 -2.76 -8.51 -0.19
CA GLY A 148 -3.26 -7.23 0.25
C GLY A 148 -2.16 -6.32 0.78
N LEU A 149 -1.30 -6.83 1.66
CA LEU A 149 -0.14 -6.12 2.22
C LEU A 149 0.78 -5.60 1.13
N PHE A 150 1.15 -6.47 0.19
CA PHE A 150 1.97 -6.11 -0.96
C PHE A 150 1.27 -5.05 -1.82
N GLY A 151 -0.01 -5.25 -2.15
CA GLY A 151 -0.80 -4.33 -2.97
C GLY A 151 -0.94 -2.94 -2.35
N GLY A 152 -1.21 -2.86 -1.05
CA GLY A 152 -1.26 -1.60 -0.31
C GLY A 152 0.08 -0.86 -0.30
N ALA A 153 1.18 -1.58 -0.09
CA ALA A 153 2.51 -0.99 -0.13
C ALA A 153 2.90 -0.52 -1.54
N VAL A 154 2.55 -1.28 -2.58
CA VAL A 154 2.73 -0.84 -3.98
C VAL A 154 1.90 0.42 -4.27
N CYS A 155 0.65 0.49 -3.82
CA CYS A 155 -0.19 1.68 -3.98
C CYS A 155 0.41 2.90 -3.28
N HIS A 156 0.95 2.74 -2.08
CA HIS A 156 1.70 3.78 -1.38
C HIS A 156 2.85 4.30 -2.27
N LEU A 157 3.70 3.42 -2.80
CA LEU A 157 4.83 3.81 -3.65
C LEU A 157 4.38 4.48 -4.97
N LEU A 158 3.28 4.03 -5.57
CA LEU A 158 2.70 4.62 -6.79
C LEU A 158 2.17 6.03 -6.52
N GLU A 159 1.46 6.23 -5.42
CA GLU A 159 1.01 7.55 -4.99
C GLU A 159 2.19 8.46 -4.72
N ASP A 160 3.17 7.98 -3.97
CA ASP A 160 4.32 8.77 -3.56
C ASP A 160 5.19 9.13 -4.80
N SER A 161 5.14 8.31 -5.87
CA SER A 161 5.70 8.61 -7.21
C SER A 161 4.99 9.74 -7.95
N CYS A 162 3.74 10.07 -7.59
CA CYS A 162 2.99 11.20 -8.14
C CYS A 162 3.39 12.55 -7.50
N THR A 163 4.12 12.51 -6.38
CA THR A 163 4.57 13.69 -5.65
C THR A 163 5.89 14.26 -6.19
N LYS A 164 6.23 15.49 -5.81
CA LYS A 164 7.54 16.11 -6.10
C LYS A 164 8.71 15.36 -5.48
N SER A 165 8.50 14.72 -4.33
CA SER A 165 9.56 13.96 -3.63
C SER A 165 9.89 12.66 -4.36
N GLY A 166 8.85 11.96 -4.81
CA GLY A 166 8.94 10.70 -5.58
C GLY A 166 9.61 9.55 -4.86
N VAL A 167 9.70 8.44 -5.59
CA VAL A 167 10.14 7.13 -5.08
C VAL A 167 11.30 6.60 -5.92
N ALA A 168 12.32 6.09 -5.25
CA ALA A 168 13.44 5.39 -5.86
C ALA A 168 13.14 3.89 -5.87
N TRP A 169 12.42 3.43 -6.89
CA TRP A 169 11.90 2.05 -6.96
C TRP A 169 12.96 0.97 -6.83
N LEU A 170 14.19 1.24 -7.26
CA LEU A 170 15.31 0.30 -7.23
C LEU A 170 16.33 0.60 -6.11
N PHE A 171 15.99 1.46 -5.15
CA PHE A 171 16.85 1.69 -3.98
C PHE A 171 17.05 0.37 -3.19
N PRO A 172 18.27 0.05 -2.71
CA PRO A 172 19.48 0.88 -2.66
C PRO A 172 20.40 0.81 -3.90
N PHE A 173 20.03 0.10 -4.96
CA PHE A 173 20.86 -0.05 -6.15
C PHE A 173 20.80 1.14 -7.12
N SER A 174 19.74 1.95 -7.04
CA SER A 174 19.61 3.21 -7.77
C SER A 174 18.90 4.27 -6.94
N GLU A 175 19.40 5.50 -7.03
CA GLU A 175 18.77 6.69 -6.44
C GLU A 175 17.87 7.43 -7.45
N HIS A 176 17.72 6.91 -8.67
CA HIS A 176 16.83 7.50 -9.67
C HIS A 176 15.38 7.44 -9.19
N ARG A 177 14.75 8.61 -9.10
CA ARG A 177 13.40 8.76 -8.56
C ARG A 177 12.38 9.00 -9.66
N THR A 178 11.31 8.22 -9.62
CA THR A 178 10.09 8.53 -10.37
C THR A 178 9.29 9.55 -9.59
N ARG A 179 8.99 10.69 -10.22
CA ARG A 179 8.39 11.88 -9.60
C ARG A 179 7.27 12.44 -10.46
N GLY A 180 6.28 13.04 -9.80
CA GLY A 180 5.24 13.85 -10.41
C GLY A 180 5.31 15.30 -9.92
N ARG A 181 4.19 16.00 -10.01
CA ARG A 181 4.07 17.43 -9.65
C ARG A 181 3.09 17.68 -8.50
N ILE A 182 2.53 16.65 -7.86
CA ILE A 182 1.65 16.82 -6.69
C ILE A 182 2.47 17.38 -5.53
N VAL A 183 1.95 18.46 -4.93
CA VAL A 183 2.54 19.09 -3.75
C VAL A 183 1.79 18.59 -2.52
N THR A 184 2.47 17.81 -1.70
CA THR A 184 1.91 17.30 -0.45
C THR A 184 1.67 18.44 0.55
N GLY A 185 0.52 18.40 1.25
CA GLY A 185 0.16 19.38 2.28
C GLY A 185 -0.40 20.72 1.77
N ASN A 186 -0.75 20.84 0.48
CA ASN A 186 -1.28 22.08 -0.11
C ASN A 186 -2.71 21.94 -0.69
N ASP A 187 -3.57 21.11 -0.08
CA ASP A 187 -4.95 20.84 -0.53
C ASP A 187 -5.07 20.50 -2.03
N ASP A 188 -4.07 19.80 -2.59
CA ASP A 188 -4.14 19.33 -3.96
C ASP A 188 -5.32 18.36 -4.11
N ARG A 189 -6.27 18.69 -4.98
CA ARG A 189 -7.53 17.93 -5.11
C ARG A 189 -7.36 16.64 -5.89
N ARG A 190 -6.23 16.44 -6.57
CA ARG A 190 -6.01 15.29 -7.47
C ARG A 190 -6.08 13.95 -6.74
N PRO A 191 -5.42 13.72 -5.58
CA PRO A 191 -5.58 12.50 -4.79
C PRO A 191 -7.04 12.21 -4.42
N THR A 192 -7.77 13.21 -3.91
CA THR A 192 -9.19 13.04 -3.54
C THR A 192 -10.06 12.73 -4.75
N ALA A 193 -9.88 13.44 -5.87
CA ALA A 193 -10.60 13.17 -7.10
C ALA A 193 -10.31 11.76 -7.62
N TYR A 194 -9.07 11.29 -7.50
CA TYR A 194 -8.68 9.94 -7.88
C TYR A 194 -9.38 8.87 -7.03
N VAL A 195 -9.47 9.06 -5.71
CA VAL A 195 -10.26 8.18 -4.82
C VAL A 195 -11.71 8.08 -5.28
N LEU A 196 -12.33 9.21 -5.65
CA LEU A 196 -13.71 9.22 -6.14
C LEU A 196 -13.86 8.48 -7.47
N VAL A 197 -12.94 8.70 -8.42
CA VAL A 197 -12.95 8.00 -9.72
C VAL A 197 -12.77 6.49 -9.53
N MET A 198 -11.85 6.06 -8.66
CA MET A 198 -11.70 4.65 -8.28
C MET A 198 -12.98 4.10 -7.66
N GLY A 199 -13.61 4.82 -6.72
CA GLY A 199 -14.86 4.38 -6.09
C GLY A 199 -16.02 4.22 -7.08
N VAL A 200 -16.17 5.17 -8.01
CA VAL A 200 -17.16 5.07 -9.11
C VAL A 200 -16.82 3.89 -10.02
N GLY A 201 -15.55 3.69 -10.34
CA GLY A 201 -15.07 2.54 -11.12
C GLY A 201 -15.41 1.20 -10.46
N ALA A 202 -15.13 1.07 -9.17
CA ALA A 202 -15.45 -0.13 -8.38
C ALA A 202 -16.97 -0.43 -8.38
N ALA A 203 -17.80 0.58 -8.14
CA ALA A 203 -19.25 0.42 -8.18
C ALA A 203 -19.75 0.05 -9.59
N GLY A 204 -19.20 0.70 -10.63
CA GLY A 204 -19.53 0.43 -12.02
C GLY A 204 -19.18 -0.99 -12.45
N ILE A 205 -17.97 -1.47 -12.14
CA ILE A 205 -17.56 -2.83 -12.52
C ILE A 205 -18.33 -3.89 -11.72
N PHE A 206 -18.60 -3.65 -10.43
CA PHE A 206 -19.46 -4.52 -9.63
C PHE A 206 -20.84 -4.67 -10.26
N ALA A 207 -21.49 -3.56 -10.62
CA ALA A 207 -22.80 -3.55 -11.25
C ALA A 207 -22.79 -4.24 -12.63
N ALA A 208 -21.76 -3.98 -13.44
CA ALA A 208 -21.61 -4.63 -14.75
C ALA A 208 -21.47 -6.15 -14.62
N CYS A 209 -20.69 -6.65 -13.66
CA CYS A 209 -20.60 -8.07 -13.35
C CYS A 209 -21.94 -8.65 -12.85
N ALA A 210 -22.61 -7.96 -11.93
CA ALA A 210 -23.91 -8.38 -11.40
C ALA A 210 -24.99 -8.50 -12.49
N MET A 211 -24.92 -7.65 -13.52
CA MET A 211 -25.82 -7.67 -14.67
C MET A 211 -25.38 -8.62 -15.78
N GLY A 212 -24.27 -9.36 -15.62
CA GLY A 212 -23.74 -10.26 -16.65
C GLY A 212 -23.21 -9.53 -17.90
N MET A 213 -22.86 -8.25 -17.80
CA MET A 213 -22.32 -7.45 -18.91
C MET A 213 -20.84 -7.74 -19.18
N VAL A 214 -20.14 -8.33 -18.21
CA VAL A 214 -18.75 -8.78 -18.34
C VAL A 214 -18.77 -10.29 -18.60
N PRO A 215 -18.16 -10.78 -19.71
CA PRO A 215 -18.06 -12.21 -19.96
C PRO A 215 -17.34 -12.92 -18.81
N ALA A 216 -17.81 -14.12 -18.44
CA ALA A 216 -17.40 -14.83 -17.23
C ALA A 216 -15.88 -15.04 -17.14
N GLU A 217 -15.22 -15.31 -18.27
CA GLU A 217 -13.78 -15.48 -18.40
C GLU A 217 -12.97 -14.21 -18.08
N PHE A 218 -13.57 -13.02 -18.20
CA PHE A 218 -12.93 -11.75 -17.91
C PHE A 218 -13.23 -11.20 -16.51
N VAL A 219 -14.24 -11.75 -15.80
CA VAL A 219 -14.61 -11.30 -14.45
C VAL A 219 -13.41 -11.26 -13.49
N PRO A 220 -12.53 -12.29 -13.42
CA PRO A 220 -11.41 -12.26 -12.48
C PRO A 220 -10.38 -11.14 -12.72
N TRP A 221 -10.32 -10.62 -13.95
CA TRP A 221 -9.29 -9.69 -14.40
C TRP A 221 -9.80 -8.27 -14.58
N SER A 222 -11.11 -8.09 -14.72
CA SER A 222 -11.73 -6.83 -15.12
C SER A 222 -11.47 -5.69 -14.11
N GLY A 223 -11.51 -6.01 -12.81
CA GLY A 223 -11.21 -5.06 -11.74
C GLY A 223 -9.73 -4.64 -11.74
N ALA A 224 -8.82 -5.59 -11.91
CA ALA A 224 -7.38 -5.32 -12.00
C ALA A 224 -7.05 -4.48 -13.26
N ALA A 225 -7.62 -4.83 -14.40
CA ALA A 225 -7.45 -4.08 -15.64
C ALA A 225 -7.95 -2.63 -15.52
N LEU A 226 -9.13 -2.43 -14.91
CA LEU A 226 -9.66 -1.10 -14.63
C LEU A 226 -8.74 -0.30 -13.69
N ALA A 227 -8.29 -0.93 -12.59
CA ALA A 227 -7.39 -0.27 -11.65
C ALA A 227 -6.06 0.15 -12.31
N VAL A 228 -5.47 -0.69 -13.15
CA VAL A 228 -4.25 -0.38 -13.92
C VAL A 228 -4.49 0.78 -14.88
N ALA A 229 -5.62 0.79 -15.61
CA ALA A 229 -5.95 1.88 -16.52
C ALA A 229 -6.11 3.21 -15.77
N LEU A 230 -6.82 3.22 -14.64
CA LEU A 230 -7.02 4.40 -13.80
C LEU A 230 -5.71 4.90 -13.19
N TRP A 231 -4.83 4.00 -12.71
CA TRP A 231 -3.49 4.36 -12.27
C TRP A 231 -2.64 4.97 -13.38
N GLY A 232 -2.71 4.41 -14.60
CA GLY A 232 -2.02 4.95 -15.77
C GLY A 232 -2.43 6.40 -16.06
N VAL A 233 -3.74 6.67 -16.05
CA VAL A 233 -4.27 8.04 -16.21
C VAL A 233 -3.79 8.95 -15.08
N PHE A 234 -3.86 8.50 -13.82
CA PHE A 234 -3.47 9.31 -12.67
C PHE A 234 -1.96 9.64 -12.66
N LEU A 235 -1.11 8.68 -13.04
CA LEU A 235 0.34 8.89 -13.19
C LEU A 235 0.68 9.89 -14.30
N ILE A 236 -0.11 9.93 -15.38
CA ILE A 236 0.05 10.92 -16.45
C ILE A 236 -0.40 12.30 -15.93
N VAL A 237 -1.60 12.40 -15.37
CA VAL A 237 -2.18 13.66 -14.85
C VAL A 237 -1.35 14.22 -13.68
N SER A 238 -0.68 13.39 -12.89
CA SER A 238 0.19 13.88 -11.82
C SER A 238 1.46 14.55 -12.37
N ARG A 239 1.89 14.22 -13.59
CA ARG A 239 3.09 14.79 -14.26
C ARG A 239 2.79 16.04 -15.07
N PHE A 240 1.63 16.10 -15.71
CA PHE A 240 1.19 17.27 -16.48
C PHE A 240 0.26 18.09 -15.60
N GLY A 241 0.75 19.20 -15.06
CA GLY A 241 -0.08 20.12 -14.29
C GLY A 241 -1.23 20.66 -15.15
N TRP A 242 -2.35 20.97 -14.51
CA TRP A 242 -3.46 21.70 -15.13
C TRP A 242 -3.05 23.16 -15.36
#